data_AF-A0A3D0QN58-F1
#
_entry.id   AF-A0A3D0QN58-F1
#
_cell.length_a   1.000
_cell.length_b   1.000
_cell.length_c   1.000
_cell.angle_alpha   90.00
_cell.angle_beta   90.00
_cell.angle_gamma   90.00
#
_symmetry.space_group_name_H-M   'P 1'
#
loop_
_entity.id
_entity.type
_entity.pdbx_description
1 polymer ?
#
loop_
_entity_poly.entity_id
_entity_poly.type
_entity_poly.pdbx_seq_one_letter_code
_entity_poly.pdbx_strand_id
1 'polypeptide(L)'
;DTYDTVDWLIKNVRHNNGRVGIYGISYPGFYSTTGTINAHPAVKATSPQAPVSKWMSGDDFFHNGAFLLPHAFDFFAGFGWPRPKPTTTDSRPFNHGITDGYKFFLDLGPLPNANKKYFKDSVAFWNDMMKHGTWDSFWEARNILNHVKNIKPATLVVGGWFDSENLYGALNLYATIEKLNPNSQNRLVMGPWSHGQWGYDSGDSLGMIKWGSKTGTFYVDSV
;
A
#
# COMPACT_ATOMS: atom_id res chain seq x y z
N ASP A 1 -12.43 -8.40 11.13
CA ASP A 1 -10.96 -8.26 11.19
C ASP A 1 -10.52 -7.04 12.00
N THR A 2 -10.32 -5.86 11.40
CA THR A 2 -9.77 -4.70 12.15
C THR A 2 -10.60 -4.34 13.38
N TYR A 3 -11.93 -4.37 13.26
CA TYR A 3 -12.84 -4.13 14.39
C TYR A 3 -12.59 -5.11 15.54
N ASP A 4 -12.57 -6.41 15.24
CA ASP A 4 -12.40 -7.48 16.23
C ASP A 4 -11.02 -7.46 16.86
N THR A 5 -9.99 -7.16 16.07
CA THR A 5 -8.62 -6.95 16.56
C THR A 5 -8.59 -5.79 17.57
N VAL A 6 -9.22 -4.67 17.25
CA VAL A 6 -9.29 -3.52 18.17
C VAL A 6 -10.05 -3.88 19.45
N ASP A 7 -11.20 -4.53 19.33
CA ASP A 7 -12.01 -4.95 20.48
C ASP A 7 -11.25 -5.92 21.40
N TRP A 8 -10.51 -6.85 20.81
CA TRP A 8 -9.66 -7.77 21.56
C TRP A 8 -8.50 -7.04 22.26
N LEU A 9 -7.79 -6.16 21.54
CA LEU A 9 -6.63 -5.45 22.09
C LEU A 9 -6.99 -4.62 23.32
N ILE A 10 -8.07 -3.84 23.25
CA ILE A 10 -8.46 -2.97 24.37
C ILE A 10 -8.90 -3.74 25.62
N LYS A 11 -9.37 -4.99 25.46
CA LYS A 11 -9.77 -5.87 26.56
C LYS A 11 -8.62 -6.69 27.15
N ASN A 12 -7.63 -7.04 26.34
CA ASN A 12 -6.64 -8.06 26.70
C ASN A 12 -5.21 -7.52 26.90
N VAL A 13 -4.84 -6.40 26.28
CA VAL A 13 -3.51 -5.82 26.46
C VAL A 13 -3.48 -4.95 27.71
N ARG A 14 -2.64 -5.30 28.69
CA ARG A 14 -2.51 -4.48 29.91
C ARG A 14 -1.89 -3.11 29.57
N HIS A 15 -2.17 -2.12 30.41
CA HIS A 15 -1.64 -0.75 30.27
C HIS A 15 -2.08 -0.01 29.00
N ASN A 16 -3.26 -0.34 28.45
CA ASN A 16 -3.91 0.45 27.41
C ASN A 16 -4.95 1.43 28.01
N ASN A 17 -5.24 2.54 27.31
CA ASN A 17 -6.21 3.55 27.74
C ASN A 17 -7.55 3.51 26.95
N GLY A 18 -7.83 2.39 26.28
CA GLY A 18 -9.04 2.18 25.49
C GLY A 18 -9.11 2.99 24.19
N ARG A 19 -8.00 3.62 23.75
CA ARG A 19 -7.91 4.37 22.50
C ARG A 19 -6.90 3.72 21.57
N VAL A 20 -7.25 3.62 20.29
CA VAL A 20 -6.41 3.00 19.26
C VAL A 20 -6.14 3.98 18.12
N GLY A 21 -4.88 4.02 17.69
CA GLY A 21 -4.44 4.60 16.43
C GLY A 21 -4.08 3.47 15.45
N ILE A 22 -4.40 3.63 14.18
CA ILE A 22 -4.04 2.67 13.12
C ILE A 22 -3.18 3.41 12.10
N TYR A 23 -2.00 2.91 11.81
CA TYR A 23 -1.15 3.48 10.78
C TYR A 23 -0.47 2.38 9.98
N GLY A 24 -0.06 2.74 8.77
CA GLY A 24 0.70 1.85 7.91
C GLY A 24 1.07 2.54 6.60
N ILE A 25 2.17 2.09 6.03
CA ILE A 25 2.69 2.53 4.73
C ILE A 25 2.36 1.45 3.69
N SER A 26 2.04 1.81 2.45
CA SER A 26 1.80 0.85 1.36
C SER A 26 0.56 -0.01 1.60
N TYR A 27 0.66 -1.34 1.51
CA TYR A 27 -0.43 -2.28 1.82
C TYR A 27 -0.93 -2.16 3.29
N PRO A 28 -0.06 -2.01 4.31
CA PRO A 28 -0.49 -1.54 5.63
C PRO A 28 -1.24 -0.19 5.64
N GLY A 29 -0.93 0.70 4.69
CA GLY A 29 -1.69 1.93 4.45
C GLY A 29 -3.10 1.63 3.95
N PHE A 30 -3.25 0.67 3.03
CA PHE A 30 -4.57 0.14 2.65
C PHE A 30 -5.33 -0.41 3.87
N TYR A 31 -4.69 -1.19 4.75
CA TYR A 31 -5.34 -1.65 5.98
C TYR A 31 -5.76 -0.49 6.89
N SER A 32 -4.95 0.56 6.99
CA SER A 32 -5.31 1.77 7.72
C SER A 32 -6.53 2.46 7.13
N THR A 33 -6.65 2.51 5.79
CA THR A 33 -7.87 2.96 5.11
C THR A 33 -9.06 2.09 5.48
N THR A 34 -8.94 0.76 5.39
CA THR A 34 -10.06 -0.14 5.74
C THR A 34 -10.48 0.00 7.20
N GLY A 35 -9.55 0.31 8.10
CA GLY A 35 -9.81 0.56 9.52
C GLY A 35 -10.65 1.81 9.79
N THR A 36 -10.82 2.70 8.81
CA THR A 36 -11.73 3.86 8.89
C THR A 36 -13.19 3.47 8.64
N ILE A 37 -13.42 2.39 7.88
CA ILE A 37 -14.73 1.93 7.44
C ILE A 37 -15.35 1.10 8.56
N ASN A 38 -16.55 1.49 9.02
CA ASN A 38 -17.20 0.86 10.17
C ASN A 38 -16.26 0.73 11.38
N ALA A 39 -15.42 1.74 11.61
CA ALA A 39 -14.38 1.72 12.62
C ALA A 39 -14.94 1.40 14.02
N HIS A 40 -14.22 0.57 14.78
CA HIS A 40 -14.52 0.34 16.19
C HIS A 40 -14.49 1.67 16.97
N PRO A 41 -15.41 1.93 17.92
CA PRO A 41 -15.46 3.21 18.63
C PRO A 41 -14.17 3.62 19.35
N ALA A 42 -13.32 2.65 19.70
CA ALA A 42 -12.00 2.89 20.28
C ALA A 42 -10.97 3.46 19.29
N VAL A 43 -11.17 3.31 17.96
CA VAL A 43 -10.30 3.89 16.94
C VAL A 43 -10.53 5.40 16.91
N LYS A 44 -9.50 6.16 17.31
CA LYS A 44 -9.57 7.63 17.39
C LYS A 44 -8.87 8.32 16.23
N ALA A 45 -7.82 7.68 15.72
CA ALA A 45 -7.04 8.22 14.61
C ALA A 45 -6.58 7.10 13.66
N THR A 46 -6.47 7.45 12.39
CA THR A 46 -5.95 6.59 11.32
C THR A 46 -4.96 7.38 10.47
N SER A 47 -3.85 6.77 10.07
CA SER A 47 -2.92 7.36 9.10
C SER A 47 -2.64 6.39 7.96
N PRO A 48 -3.45 6.42 6.90
CA PRO A 48 -3.15 5.72 5.65
C PRO A 48 -2.00 6.44 4.93
N GLN A 49 -0.85 5.77 4.79
CA GLN A 49 0.34 6.36 4.18
C GLN A 49 0.71 5.60 2.91
N ALA A 50 0.85 6.30 1.78
CA ALA A 50 0.91 5.74 0.43
C ALA A 50 0.00 4.50 0.26
N PRO A 51 -1.30 4.62 0.59
CA PRO A 51 -2.19 3.48 0.59
C PRO A 51 -2.51 3.07 -0.85
N VAL A 52 -2.53 1.77 -1.10
CA VAL A 52 -3.16 1.25 -2.31
C VAL A 52 -4.66 1.53 -2.24
N SER A 53 -5.24 2.11 -3.29
CA SER A 53 -6.65 2.54 -3.30
C SER A 53 -7.46 1.94 -4.45
N LYS A 54 -6.87 1.91 -5.65
CA LYS A 54 -7.55 1.53 -6.88
C LYS A 54 -6.49 0.97 -7.84
N TRP A 55 -6.07 -0.25 -7.51
CA TRP A 55 -5.01 -1.03 -8.14
C TRP A 55 -4.84 -0.80 -9.64
N MET A 56 -5.91 -0.96 -10.44
CA MET A 56 -5.77 -0.91 -11.91
C MET A 56 -5.65 0.51 -12.50
N SER A 57 -5.89 1.57 -11.71
CA SER A 57 -5.96 2.95 -12.22
C SER A 57 -4.63 3.70 -12.17
N GLY A 58 -3.81 3.50 -11.15
CA GLY A 58 -2.56 4.24 -11.01
C GLY A 58 -1.74 3.92 -9.76
N ASP A 59 -2.03 2.78 -9.13
CA ASP A 59 -1.29 2.28 -7.98
C ASP A 59 -0.41 1.07 -8.43
N ASP A 60 0.39 0.52 -7.52
CA ASP A 60 1.35 -0.59 -7.67
C ASP A 60 1.63 -1.12 -9.08
N PHE A 61 0.72 -1.93 -9.64
CA PHE A 61 1.01 -2.78 -10.79
C PHE A 61 0.41 -2.31 -12.11
N PHE A 62 -0.44 -1.29 -12.10
CA PHE A 62 -1.14 -0.85 -13.30
C PHE A 62 -1.34 0.67 -13.31
N HIS A 63 -0.80 1.32 -14.33
CA HIS A 63 -0.99 2.76 -14.55
C HIS A 63 -1.83 2.99 -15.81
N ASN A 64 -3.08 3.42 -15.63
CA ASN A 64 -4.04 3.62 -16.73
C ASN A 64 -4.15 2.41 -17.68
N GLY A 65 -4.14 1.19 -17.12
CA GLY A 65 -4.20 -0.07 -17.87
C GLY A 65 -2.85 -0.60 -18.38
N ALA A 66 -1.75 0.16 -18.27
CA ALA A 66 -0.41 -0.36 -18.55
C ALA A 66 0.11 -1.19 -17.37
N PHE A 67 0.41 -2.47 -17.60
CA PHE A 67 0.95 -3.37 -16.58
C PHE A 67 2.45 -3.12 -16.34
N LEU A 68 2.81 -2.85 -15.10
CA LEU A 68 4.19 -2.61 -14.67
C LEU A 68 4.87 -3.94 -14.31
N LEU A 69 5.25 -4.69 -15.34
CA LEU A 69 5.76 -6.06 -15.21
C LEU A 69 6.91 -6.21 -14.20
N PRO A 70 8.01 -5.41 -14.24
CA PRO A 70 9.10 -5.57 -13.29
C PRO A 70 8.62 -5.41 -11.84
N HIS A 71 7.83 -4.37 -11.58
CA HIS A 71 7.31 -4.11 -10.25
C HIS A 71 6.42 -5.25 -9.74
N ALA A 72 5.45 -5.68 -10.55
CA ALA A 72 4.55 -6.77 -10.17
C ALA A 72 5.27 -8.10 -9.99
N PHE A 73 6.17 -8.45 -10.89
CA PHE A 73 6.89 -9.71 -10.83
C PHE A 73 7.80 -9.77 -9.59
N ASP A 74 8.60 -8.73 -9.36
CA ASP A 74 9.55 -8.71 -8.24
C ASP A 74 8.83 -8.71 -6.89
N PHE A 75 7.70 -8.01 -6.79
CA PHE A 75 6.86 -8.05 -5.59
C PHE A 75 6.30 -9.45 -5.33
N PHE A 76 5.64 -10.05 -6.32
CA PHE A 76 5.02 -11.37 -6.17
C PHE A 76 6.01 -12.54 -6.15
N ALA A 77 7.27 -12.32 -6.54
CA ALA A 77 8.31 -13.31 -6.33
C ALA A 77 8.58 -13.55 -4.83
N GLY A 78 8.30 -12.57 -3.97
CA GLY A 78 8.38 -12.70 -2.51
C GLY A 78 7.02 -12.69 -1.79
N PHE A 79 5.96 -12.18 -2.40
CA PHE A 79 4.66 -11.97 -1.75
C PHE A 79 3.54 -12.87 -2.32
N GLY A 80 2.50 -13.14 -1.52
CA GLY A 80 1.30 -13.86 -1.99
C GLY A 80 1.47 -15.37 -2.15
N TRP A 81 2.61 -15.93 -1.76
CA TRP A 81 2.85 -17.37 -1.72
C TRP A 81 2.10 -18.04 -0.55
N PRO A 82 1.67 -19.32 -0.69
CA PRO A 82 1.00 -20.03 0.39
C PRO A 82 1.85 -20.09 1.67
N ARG A 83 1.24 -19.72 2.80
CA ARG A 83 1.82 -19.83 4.14
C ARG A 83 0.94 -20.77 4.99
N PRO A 84 1.10 -22.10 4.89
CA PRO A 84 0.21 -23.07 5.54
C PRO A 84 0.31 -23.06 7.08
N LYS A 85 1.37 -22.45 7.62
CA LYS A 85 1.54 -22.21 9.05
C LYS A 85 2.10 -20.79 9.26
N PRO A 86 1.83 -20.18 10.43
CA PRO A 86 2.49 -18.95 10.82
C PRO A 86 4.01 -19.10 10.76
N THR A 87 4.69 -18.02 10.38
CA THR A 87 6.14 -18.01 10.26
C THR A 87 6.67 -16.62 10.56
N THR A 88 7.84 -16.57 11.18
CA THR A 88 8.63 -15.36 11.38
C THR A 88 9.71 -15.18 10.31
N THR A 89 9.79 -16.12 9.36
CA THR A 89 10.75 -16.05 8.26
C THR A 89 10.15 -15.25 7.11
N ASP A 90 10.80 -14.14 6.81
CA ASP A 90 10.48 -13.29 5.67
C ASP A 90 10.69 -14.02 4.33
N SER A 91 10.07 -13.49 3.29
CA SER A 91 10.39 -13.92 1.93
C SER A 91 11.83 -13.54 1.57
N ARG A 92 12.48 -14.39 0.78
CA ARG A 92 13.82 -14.08 0.27
C ARG A 92 13.68 -13.21 -0.98
N PRO A 93 14.63 -12.27 -1.21
CA PRO A 93 14.71 -11.56 -2.47
C PRO A 93 14.79 -12.56 -3.63
N PHE A 94 14.09 -12.24 -4.71
CA PHE A 94 14.20 -13.00 -5.94
C PHE A 94 15.58 -12.80 -6.56
N ASN A 95 16.20 -13.89 -7.00
CA ASN A 95 17.49 -13.83 -7.69
C ASN A 95 17.26 -13.99 -9.19
N HIS A 96 17.38 -12.89 -9.94
CA HIS A 96 17.24 -12.87 -11.39
C HIS A 96 18.36 -13.62 -12.12
N GLY A 97 19.47 -13.93 -11.45
CA GLY A 97 20.63 -14.62 -12.03
C GLY A 97 21.47 -13.75 -12.98
N ILE A 98 21.01 -12.54 -13.31
CA ILE A 98 21.72 -11.52 -14.07
C ILE A 98 21.47 -10.14 -13.46
N THR A 99 22.39 -9.20 -13.68
CA THR A 99 22.30 -7.83 -13.15
C THR A 99 21.44 -6.90 -14.01
N ASP A 100 21.26 -7.24 -15.28
CA ASP A 100 20.46 -6.45 -16.22
C ASP A 100 18.99 -6.88 -16.17
N GLY A 101 18.18 -6.10 -15.44
CA GLY A 101 16.74 -6.33 -15.31
C GLY A 101 15.99 -6.21 -16.64
N TYR A 102 16.41 -5.31 -17.54
CA TYR A 102 15.79 -5.19 -18.86
C TYR A 102 15.98 -6.49 -19.65
N LYS A 103 17.21 -6.99 -19.71
CA LYS A 103 17.51 -8.27 -20.36
C LYS A 103 16.73 -9.42 -19.71
N PHE A 104 16.58 -9.43 -18.39
CA PHE A 104 15.83 -10.49 -17.70
C PHE A 104 14.38 -10.55 -18.18
N PHE A 105 13.68 -9.41 -18.18
CA PHE A 105 12.28 -9.36 -18.61
C PHE A 105 12.12 -9.49 -20.12
N LEU A 106 13.13 -9.12 -20.92
CA LEU A 106 13.14 -9.41 -22.35
C LEU A 106 13.27 -10.92 -22.61
N ASP A 107 14.19 -11.61 -21.93
CA ASP A 107 14.41 -13.05 -22.04
C ASP A 107 13.30 -13.89 -21.37
N LEU A 108 12.56 -13.30 -20.42
CA LEU A 108 11.33 -13.89 -19.87
C LEU A 108 10.35 -14.19 -21.01
N GLY A 109 10.19 -13.25 -21.94
CA GLY A 109 9.26 -13.31 -23.06
C GLY A 109 7.80 -13.06 -22.61
N PRO A 110 6.81 -13.69 -23.27
CA PRO A 110 5.40 -13.50 -22.95
C PRO A 110 5.05 -13.78 -21.47
N LEU A 111 4.10 -13.03 -20.91
CA LEU A 111 3.70 -13.09 -19.49
C LEU A 111 3.43 -14.51 -18.93
N PRO A 112 2.80 -15.46 -19.68
CA PRO A 112 2.62 -16.83 -19.18
C PRO A 112 3.92 -17.55 -18.79
N ASN A 113 5.07 -17.09 -19.31
CA ASN A 113 6.36 -17.63 -18.93
C ASN A 113 6.72 -17.34 -17.47
N ALA A 114 6.15 -16.32 -16.83
CA ALA A 114 6.35 -16.07 -15.40
C ALA A 114 5.87 -17.24 -14.55
N ASN A 115 4.66 -17.75 -14.80
CA ASN A 115 4.17 -18.97 -14.15
C ASN A 115 4.95 -20.20 -14.60
N LYS A 116 5.15 -20.37 -15.90
CA LYS A 116 5.85 -21.54 -16.45
C LYS A 116 7.25 -21.71 -15.87
N LYS A 117 7.99 -20.62 -15.68
CA LYS A 117 9.39 -20.65 -15.22
C LYS A 117 9.51 -20.50 -13.70
N TYR A 118 8.77 -19.57 -13.09
CA TYR A 118 9.04 -19.11 -11.72
C TYR A 118 7.90 -19.40 -10.74
N PHE A 119 6.69 -18.86 -10.95
CA PHE A 119 5.64 -18.89 -9.93
C PHE A 119 4.87 -20.21 -9.86
N LYS A 120 4.89 -21.03 -10.93
CA LYS A 120 4.23 -22.34 -10.98
C LYS A 120 2.77 -22.29 -10.50
N ASP A 121 2.06 -21.23 -10.90
CA ASP A 121 0.68 -20.94 -10.51
C ASP A 121 0.43 -20.84 -8.98
N SER A 122 1.48 -20.74 -8.16
CA SER A 122 1.37 -20.77 -6.70
C SER A 122 0.94 -19.43 -6.09
N VAL A 123 1.14 -18.32 -6.81
CA VAL A 123 0.74 -16.99 -6.36
C VAL A 123 -0.66 -16.68 -6.90
N ALA A 124 -1.68 -16.90 -6.07
CA ALA A 124 -3.08 -16.79 -6.49
C ALA A 124 -3.42 -15.41 -7.08
N PHE A 125 -2.98 -14.34 -6.41
CA PHE A 125 -3.29 -12.99 -6.87
C PHE A 125 -2.60 -12.64 -8.20
N TRP A 126 -1.39 -13.12 -8.45
CA TRP A 126 -0.74 -12.99 -9.76
C TRP A 126 -1.60 -13.62 -10.86
N ASN A 127 -2.09 -14.85 -10.63
CA ASN A 127 -2.94 -15.54 -11.59
C ASN A 127 -4.24 -14.77 -11.86
N ASP A 128 -4.84 -14.17 -10.83
CA ASP A 128 -6.02 -13.35 -10.99
C ASP A 128 -5.73 -12.10 -11.83
N MET A 129 -4.65 -11.37 -11.55
CA MET A 129 -4.24 -10.21 -12.37
C MET A 129 -4.07 -10.57 -13.85
N MET A 130 -3.48 -11.73 -14.14
CA MET A 130 -3.27 -12.19 -15.53
C MET A 130 -4.57 -12.56 -16.24
N LYS A 131 -5.62 -12.96 -15.52
CA LYS A 131 -6.96 -13.20 -16.08
C LYS A 131 -7.74 -11.91 -16.31
N HIS A 132 -7.44 -10.87 -15.52
CA HIS A 132 -8.17 -9.61 -15.49
C HIS A 132 -7.35 -8.46 -16.11
N GLY A 133 -6.97 -8.62 -17.39
CA GLY A 133 -6.14 -7.63 -18.11
C GLY A 133 -6.84 -6.33 -18.51
N THR A 134 -8.14 -6.20 -18.23
CA THR A 134 -8.97 -5.01 -18.50
C THR A 134 -9.78 -4.65 -17.26
N TRP A 135 -10.28 -3.41 -17.17
CA TRP A 135 -11.17 -3.03 -16.07
C TRP A 135 -12.48 -3.81 -16.14
N ASP A 136 -12.76 -4.61 -15.12
CA ASP A 136 -13.95 -5.44 -15.01
C ASP A 136 -14.45 -5.51 -13.54
N SER A 137 -15.41 -6.40 -13.28
CA SER A 137 -15.99 -6.56 -11.94
C SER A 137 -14.99 -7.02 -10.88
N PHE A 138 -13.89 -7.69 -11.26
CA PHE A 138 -12.85 -8.07 -10.32
C PHE A 138 -12.14 -6.84 -9.75
N TRP A 139 -11.81 -5.88 -10.61
CA TRP A 139 -11.16 -4.63 -10.20
C TRP A 139 -12.13 -3.67 -9.52
N GLU A 140 -13.36 -3.55 -10.02
CA GLU A 140 -14.38 -2.68 -9.41
C GLU A 140 -14.67 -3.09 -7.97
N ALA A 141 -14.77 -4.40 -7.69
CA ALA A 141 -14.99 -4.91 -6.33
C ALA A 141 -13.86 -4.59 -5.34
N ARG A 142 -12.67 -4.22 -5.85
CA ARG A 142 -11.47 -3.88 -5.05
C ARG A 142 -11.21 -2.38 -4.97
N ASN A 143 -12.07 -1.55 -5.55
CA ASN A 143 -11.95 -0.11 -5.49
C ASN A 143 -12.41 0.42 -4.12
N ILE A 144 -11.47 0.63 -3.19
CA ILE A 144 -11.80 1.03 -1.80
C ILE A 144 -12.43 2.42 -1.72
N LEU A 145 -12.17 3.28 -2.71
CA LEU A 145 -12.67 4.66 -2.75
C LEU A 145 -14.21 4.72 -2.73
N ASN A 146 -14.88 3.70 -3.24
CA ASN A 146 -16.35 3.63 -3.21
C ASN A 146 -16.93 3.46 -1.79
N HIS A 147 -16.10 3.06 -0.83
CA HIS A 147 -16.51 2.58 0.49
C HIS A 147 -16.11 3.50 1.66
N VAL A 148 -15.26 4.50 1.44
CA VAL A 148 -14.81 5.45 2.48
C VAL A 148 -15.87 6.51 2.79
N LYS A 149 -17.03 6.05 3.28
CA LYS A 149 -18.20 6.85 3.65
C LYS A 149 -18.49 6.69 5.13
N ASN A 150 -19.04 7.74 5.76
CA ASN A 150 -19.37 7.78 7.18
C ASN A 150 -18.17 7.44 8.09
N ILE A 151 -16.96 7.83 7.69
CA ILE A 151 -15.77 7.60 8.51
C ILE A 151 -15.81 8.53 9.73
N LYS A 152 -15.32 8.03 10.88
CA LYS A 152 -15.35 8.73 12.18
C LYS A 152 -13.97 9.07 12.73
N PRO A 153 -12.93 8.22 12.59
CA PRO A 153 -11.60 8.56 13.11
C PRO A 153 -11.00 9.79 12.44
N ALA A 154 -10.19 10.54 13.17
CA ALA A 154 -9.35 11.58 12.58
C ALA A 154 -8.33 10.93 11.62
N THR A 155 -8.27 11.39 10.39
CA THR A 155 -7.48 10.77 9.32
C THR A 155 -6.36 11.69 8.85
N LEU A 156 -5.13 11.17 8.83
CA LEU A 156 -3.96 11.81 8.22
C LEU A 156 -3.47 10.97 7.06
N VAL A 157 -3.84 11.34 5.84
CA VAL A 157 -3.33 10.71 4.63
C VAL A 157 -1.92 11.26 4.37
N VAL A 158 -0.97 10.37 4.09
CA VAL A 158 0.43 10.74 3.84
C VAL A 158 0.88 10.14 2.52
N GLY A 159 1.68 10.86 1.75
CA GLY A 159 2.28 10.34 0.52
C GLY A 159 3.54 11.09 0.13
N GLY A 160 4.18 10.61 -0.93
CA GLY A 160 5.36 11.25 -1.53
C GLY A 160 5.07 11.76 -2.94
N TRP A 161 5.57 12.94 -3.29
CA TRP A 161 5.46 13.49 -4.65
C TRP A 161 6.25 12.68 -5.69
N PHE A 162 7.26 11.92 -5.25
CA PHE A 162 8.05 11.03 -6.08
C PHE A 162 7.74 9.56 -5.79
N ASP A 163 6.59 9.27 -5.20
CA ASP A 163 6.12 7.91 -4.97
C ASP A 163 5.74 7.27 -6.32
N SER A 164 6.59 6.35 -6.78
CA SER A 164 6.38 5.63 -8.04
C SER A 164 5.39 4.47 -7.94
N GLU A 165 4.89 4.17 -6.74
CA GLU A 165 4.02 3.02 -6.47
C GLU A 165 2.59 3.47 -6.18
N ASN A 166 2.37 4.40 -5.25
CA ASN A 166 1.05 4.68 -4.67
C ASN A 166 0.71 6.18 -4.52
N LEU A 167 1.26 7.03 -5.41
CA LEU A 167 0.90 8.46 -5.48
C LEU A 167 -0.60 8.66 -5.80
N TYR A 168 -1.14 7.87 -6.75
CA TYR A 168 -2.55 7.93 -7.09
C TYR A 168 -3.42 7.68 -5.86
N GLY A 169 -3.09 6.65 -5.07
CA GLY A 169 -3.89 6.24 -3.94
C GLY A 169 -3.92 7.22 -2.80
N ALA A 170 -2.80 7.84 -2.44
CA ALA A 170 -2.78 8.89 -1.42
C ALA A 170 -3.70 10.08 -1.81
N LEU A 171 -3.52 10.61 -3.02
CA LEU A 171 -4.27 11.80 -3.48
C LEU A 171 -5.76 11.51 -3.65
N ASN A 172 -6.11 10.37 -4.27
CA ASN A 172 -7.51 10.03 -4.51
C ASN A 172 -8.24 9.61 -3.24
N LEU A 173 -7.56 8.96 -2.29
CA LEU A 173 -8.14 8.67 -0.98
C LEU A 173 -8.49 9.97 -0.25
N TYR A 174 -7.54 10.89 -0.13
CA TYR A 174 -7.77 12.17 0.53
C TYR A 174 -8.95 12.92 -0.11
N ALA A 175 -8.93 13.11 -1.43
CA ALA A 175 -9.99 13.81 -2.15
C ALA A 175 -11.37 13.14 -2.00
N THR A 176 -11.40 11.80 -1.97
CA THR A 176 -12.63 11.04 -1.78
C THR A 176 -13.18 11.18 -0.36
N ILE A 177 -12.31 11.17 0.66
CA ILE A 177 -12.72 11.39 2.04
C ILE A 177 -13.34 12.77 2.20
N GLU A 178 -12.68 13.83 1.71
CA GLU A 178 -13.20 15.21 1.71
C GLU A 178 -14.59 15.28 1.06
N LYS A 179 -14.74 14.65 -0.11
CA LYS A 179 -15.99 14.67 -0.87
C LYS A 179 -17.13 13.93 -0.18
N LEU A 180 -16.86 12.75 0.39
CA LEU A 180 -17.89 11.87 0.94
C LEU A 180 -18.14 12.09 2.43
N ASN A 181 -17.25 12.80 3.12
CA ASN A 181 -17.30 13.01 4.57
C ASN A 181 -16.95 14.47 4.90
N PRO A 182 -17.76 15.46 4.48
CA PRO A 182 -17.42 16.90 4.57
C PRO A 182 -17.22 17.43 5.99
N ASN A 183 -17.64 16.68 7.02
CA ASN A 183 -17.45 17.03 8.43
C ASN A 183 -16.36 16.20 9.12
N SER A 184 -15.63 15.36 8.39
CA SER A 184 -14.56 14.54 8.95
C SER A 184 -13.31 15.37 9.23
N GLN A 185 -12.51 14.93 10.21
CA GLN A 185 -11.18 15.48 10.40
C GLN A 185 -10.22 14.75 9.48
N ASN A 186 -9.93 15.32 8.32
CA ASN A 186 -9.05 14.73 7.33
C ASN A 186 -7.96 15.72 6.92
N ARG A 187 -6.72 15.24 6.81
CA ARG A 187 -5.55 16.05 6.47
C ARG A 187 -4.66 15.29 5.50
N LEU A 188 -3.91 16.04 4.70
CA LEU A 188 -2.94 15.51 3.74
C LEU A 188 -1.54 16.02 4.07
N VAL A 189 -0.56 15.13 4.07
CA VAL A 189 0.86 15.47 4.08
C VAL A 189 1.52 14.87 2.85
N MET A 190 2.21 15.71 2.07
CA MET A 190 2.97 15.29 0.89
C MET A 190 4.38 15.86 0.96
N GLY A 191 5.39 14.99 1.01
CA GLY A 191 6.80 15.39 0.97
C GLY A 191 7.49 15.01 -0.35
N PRO A 192 8.74 15.47 -0.56
CA PRO A 192 9.53 15.17 -1.77
C PRO A 192 10.14 13.75 -1.69
N TRP A 193 9.28 12.77 -1.42
CA TRP A 193 9.64 11.42 -1.02
C TRP A 193 9.37 10.40 -2.12
N SER A 194 10.22 9.37 -2.21
CA SER A 194 9.86 8.11 -2.86
C SER A 194 8.87 7.31 -2.01
N HIS A 195 8.44 6.15 -2.52
CA HIS A 195 7.49 5.29 -1.81
C HIS A 195 7.94 4.96 -0.38
N GLY A 196 7.12 5.33 0.60
CA GLY A 196 7.34 5.07 2.02
C GLY A 196 8.52 5.79 2.68
N GLN A 197 9.29 6.59 1.94
CA GLN A 197 10.60 7.06 2.35
C GLN A 197 10.63 7.72 3.74
N TRP A 198 9.63 8.55 4.04
CA TRP A 198 9.48 9.27 5.31
C TRP A 198 9.39 8.37 6.55
N GLY A 199 9.04 7.09 6.39
CA GLY A 199 8.95 6.13 7.48
C GLY A 199 10.22 5.31 7.71
N TYR A 200 11.21 5.39 6.80
CA TYR A 200 12.37 4.50 6.79
C TYR A 200 13.72 5.23 6.70
N ASP A 201 13.77 6.46 6.20
CA ASP A 201 14.99 7.25 6.11
C ASP A 201 14.81 8.73 6.51
N SER A 202 15.88 9.53 6.42
CA SER A 202 15.86 10.96 6.77
C SER A 202 15.06 11.84 5.80
N GLY A 203 14.70 11.34 4.62
CA GLY A 203 14.06 12.05 3.53
C GLY A 203 14.88 13.25 3.07
N ASP A 204 16.21 13.17 3.07
CA ASP A 204 17.09 14.28 2.67
C ASP A 204 17.50 14.25 1.20
N SER A 205 17.13 13.18 0.48
CA SER A 205 17.48 13.01 -0.92
C SER A 205 16.60 12.02 -1.66
N LEU A 206 16.62 12.11 -2.99
CA LEU A 206 16.08 11.12 -3.92
C LEU A 206 17.17 10.76 -4.92
N GLY A 207 17.78 9.59 -4.73
CA GLY A 207 18.99 9.21 -5.47
C GLY A 207 20.10 10.26 -5.28
N MET A 208 20.58 10.83 -6.38
CA MET A 208 21.64 11.85 -6.37
C MET A 208 21.13 13.27 -6.06
N ILE A 209 19.81 13.49 -6.04
CA ILE A 209 19.21 14.80 -5.77
C ILE A 209 19.15 15.00 -4.26
N LYS A 210 19.75 16.07 -3.74
CA LYS A 210 19.76 16.43 -2.31
C LYS A 210 18.77 17.56 -2.04
N TRP A 211 17.95 17.41 -1.00
CA TRP A 211 16.95 18.41 -0.59
C TRP A 211 17.49 19.49 0.36
N GLY A 212 18.69 19.28 0.92
CA GLY A 212 19.30 20.22 1.87
C GLY A 212 18.67 20.24 3.26
N SER A 213 17.66 19.39 3.51
CA SER A 213 17.04 19.22 4.83
C SER A 213 16.50 17.79 5.00
N LYS A 214 16.43 17.29 6.24
CA LYS A 214 15.91 15.96 6.56
C LYS A 214 14.38 15.98 6.63
N THR A 215 13.73 16.02 5.47
CA THR A 215 12.28 16.23 5.40
C THR A 215 11.47 15.08 6.01
N GLY A 216 11.95 13.84 5.92
CA GLY A 216 11.32 12.67 6.55
C GLY A 216 11.42 12.71 8.07
N THR A 217 12.61 13.01 8.61
CA THR A 217 12.80 13.22 10.06
C THR A 217 11.93 14.36 10.58
N PHE A 218 11.87 15.50 9.86
CA PHE A 218 11.00 16.60 10.25
C PHE A 218 9.53 16.19 10.32
N TYR A 219 9.05 15.42 9.34
CA TYR A 219 7.70 14.88 9.36
C TYR A 219 7.44 14.02 10.60
N VAL A 220 8.30 13.02 10.87
CA VAL A 220 8.12 12.10 12.00
C VAL A 220 8.17 12.82 13.35
N ASP A 221 9.04 13.82 13.50
CA ASP A 221 9.28 14.47 14.79
C ASP A 221 8.35 15.68 15.04
N SER A 222 7.84 16.34 13.99
CA SER A 222 7.23 17.68 14.10
C SER A 222 5.82 17.83 13.50
N VAL A 223 5.29 16.83 12.80
CA VAL A 223 3.99 16.91 12.10
C VAL A 223 3.01 15.89 12.64
#